data_AF-A0A2J6X6L4-F1
#
_entry.id   AF-A0A2J6X6L4-F1
#
_cell.length_a   1.000
_cell.length_b   1.000
_cell.length_c   1.000
_cell.angle_alpha   90.00
_cell.angle_beta   90.00
_cell.angle_gamma   90.00
#
_symmetry.space_group_name_H-M   'P 1'
#
loop_
_entity.id
_entity.type
_entity.pdbx_description
1 polymer ?
#
loop_
_entity_poly.entity_id
_entity_poly.type
_entity_poly.pdbx_seq_one_letter_code
_entity_poly.pdbx_strand_id
1 'polypeptide(L)'
;GSRLAGFDEVMTVRSTQLDYWRAVAFDRYDGTGWVNTTGELARAALQVATAEQARTPLAAGETIPLTDRRLRRVITQTITLAQERNDDLLLVGGSPLQFSVPARLEHLIVRDENGGVVPLYDDLTLATSTVPLVAGTTYTVTALVSLADVQSLRTAGTDYPQWVRERYLQLPANLPARVRAEAARVIAAANAENPYDQAIAIQEYLRRLTYSEDIPPPPTNADLVDWFLFEQRSGYCDYFASAMVVMLRSVGVPARWVRGYASGEFDPEQGVYVVRENVAHSWPEVYFPGIGWERFEPTAASYTSEPQRPLQSVFGTEAEEEWGGTNSAVPNPGRFEDLEDDGLTASGVSSGAATTPESAQRRTVADDGVRNWLLMILGTLALVGSLMIGFRWWLAREVRGLRLAAAAYTEMSWLAYFSGLGQQSWETPSEYAQRLARILPEHASTIYGIAAAYVTERYRRGAGSYLPPETARQSLHRALWQYALRQAFVRLWSPVGSR
;
A
#
# COMPACT_ATOMS: atom_id res chain seq x y z
N GLY A 1 -5.58 6.96 -16.83
CA GLY A 1 -6.36 5.71 -16.94
C GLY A 1 -7.39 5.73 -15.85
N SER A 2 -8.66 5.55 -16.17
CA SER A 2 -9.77 5.62 -15.23
C SER A 2 -9.62 4.56 -14.13
N ARG A 3 -9.70 5.01 -12.88
CA ARG A 3 -9.62 4.15 -11.69
C ARG A 3 -11.01 3.60 -11.39
N LEU A 4 -11.60 2.84 -12.30
CA LEU A 4 -12.86 2.15 -11.99
C LEU A 4 -12.57 1.02 -11.00
N ALA A 5 -12.60 1.34 -9.72
CA ALA A 5 -12.58 0.34 -8.66
C ALA A 5 -13.78 -0.61 -8.84
N GLY A 6 -13.58 -1.90 -8.58
CA GLY A 6 -14.65 -2.88 -8.67
C GLY A 6 -15.76 -2.63 -7.64
N PHE A 7 -16.85 -3.38 -7.75
CA PHE A 7 -17.91 -3.40 -6.72
C PHE A 7 -17.80 -4.63 -5.83
N ASP A 8 -16.69 -5.36 -5.93
CA ASP A 8 -16.44 -6.56 -5.17
C ASP A 8 -16.26 -6.20 -3.69
N GLU A 9 -16.80 -7.07 -2.83
CA GLU A 9 -16.65 -6.93 -1.39
C GLU A 9 -15.20 -7.17 -1.01
N VAL A 10 -14.63 -6.29 -0.20
CA VAL A 10 -13.25 -6.40 0.31
C VAL A 10 -13.27 -7.01 1.70
N MET A 11 -14.19 -6.53 2.54
CA MET A 11 -14.36 -7.00 3.91
C MET A 11 -15.72 -6.60 4.46
N THR A 12 -16.12 -7.27 5.53
CA THR A 12 -17.17 -6.79 6.44
C THR A 12 -16.55 -6.40 7.78
N VAL A 13 -17.10 -5.36 8.40
CA VAL A 13 -16.60 -4.88 9.69
C VAL A 13 -17.74 -4.76 10.70
N ARG A 14 -17.65 -5.50 11.79
CA ARG A 14 -18.50 -5.31 12.96
C ARG A 14 -17.82 -4.32 13.90
N SER A 15 -18.44 -3.16 14.10
CA SER A 15 -17.92 -2.08 14.95
C SER A 15 -19.10 -1.32 15.55
N THR A 16 -18.96 -0.80 16.77
CA THR A 16 -19.99 0.03 17.43
C THR A 16 -20.06 1.47 16.89
N GLN A 17 -19.15 1.82 15.98
CA GLN A 17 -19.07 3.13 15.37
C GLN A 17 -18.63 3.03 13.92
N LEU A 18 -19.16 3.94 13.10
CA LEU A 18 -18.69 4.23 11.77
C LEU A 18 -17.25 4.78 11.84
N ASP A 19 -16.36 4.27 11.00
CA ASP A 19 -15.01 4.81 10.85
C ASP A 19 -14.48 4.56 9.43
N TYR A 20 -13.32 5.12 9.12
CA TYR A 20 -12.54 4.77 7.94
C TYR A 20 -11.48 3.75 8.32
N TRP A 21 -11.28 2.78 7.44
CA TRP A 21 -10.40 1.64 7.67
C TRP A 21 -9.04 1.93 7.07
N ARG A 22 -8.13 2.49 7.89
CA ARG A 22 -6.77 2.86 7.52
C ARG A 22 -5.95 1.63 7.19
N ALA A 23 -5.24 1.69 6.06
CA ALA A 23 -4.21 0.72 5.71
C ALA A 23 -2.80 1.30 5.97
N VAL A 24 -2.53 2.49 5.42
CA VAL A 24 -1.20 3.11 5.47
C VAL A 24 -1.31 4.63 5.61
N ALA A 25 -0.45 5.23 6.42
CA ALA A 25 -0.21 6.67 6.48
C ALA A 25 1.13 7.04 5.82
N PHE A 26 1.21 8.24 5.25
CA PHE A 26 2.35 8.73 4.47
C PHE A 26 2.79 10.09 4.99
N ASP A 27 4.10 10.29 5.05
CA ASP A 27 4.70 11.45 5.70
C ASP A 27 5.38 12.42 4.73
N ARG A 28 5.94 11.95 3.61
CA ARG A 28 6.73 12.80 2.71
C ARG A 28 6.00 13.09 1.40
N TYR A 29 5.94 14.37 1.04
CA TYR A 29 5.47 14.84 -0.27
C TYR A 29 6.66 15.31 -1.11
N ASP A 30 6.75 14.84 -2.36
CA ASP A 30 7.86 15.12 -3.27
C ASP A 30 7.49 16.03 -4.46
N GLY A 31 6.24 16.48 -4.52
CA GLY A 31 5.70 17.28 -5.62
C GLY A 31 4.93 16.46 -6.65
N THR A 32 5.13 15.14 -6.70
CA THR A 32 4.43 14.23 -7.63
C THR A 32 3.55 13.21 -6.91
N GLY A 33 3.83 12.93 -5.64
CA GLY A 33 3.06 12.00 -4.83
C GLY A 33 3.54 11.91 -3.38
N TRP A 34 3.12 10.82 -2.73
CA TRP A 34 3.38 10.56 -1.32
C TRP A 34 4.25 9.34 -1.12
N VAL A 35 5.20 9.44 -0.20
CA VAL A 35 6.09 8.35 0.19
C VAL A 35 5.98 8.15 1.70
N ASN A 36 5.81 6.89 2.12
CA ASN A 36 6.00 6.50 3.51
C ASN A 36 7.51 6.25 3.70
N THR A 37 8.15 7.07 4.55
CA THR A 37 9.58 6.96 4.86
C THR A 37 9.84 6.32 6.22
N THR A 38 8.79 5.91 6.94
CA THR A 38 8.87 5.45 8.34
C THR A 38 9.74 4.21 8.46
N GLY A 39 9.50 3.20 7.63
CA GLY A 39 10.33 2.00 7.60
C GLY A 39 11.81 2.27 7.30
N GLU A 40 12.11 3.17 6.37
CA GLU A 40 13.50 3.53 6.02
C GLU A 40 14.21 4.30 7.14
N LEU A 41 13.50 5.19 7.83
CA LEU A 41 14.06 5.89 8.99
C LEU A 41 14.27 4.93 10.17
N ALA A 42 13.31 4.06 10.43
CA ALA A 42 13.44 3.01 11.45
C ALA A 42 14.63 2.09 11.15
N ARG A 43 14.79 1.69 9.88
CA ARG A 43 15.95 0.91 9.40
C ARG A 43 17.27 1.62 9.68
N ALA A 44 17.36 2.92 9.36
CA ALA A 44 18.55 3.72 9.61
C ALA A 44 18.83 3.89 11.12
N ALA A 45 17.79 4.08 11.94
CA ALA A 45 17.90 4.20 13.39
C ALA A 45 18.33 2.89 14.07
N LEU A 46 17.84 1.75 13.58
CA LEU A 46 18.20 0.42 14.12
C LEU A 46 19.47 -0.17 13.48
N GLN A 47 19.98 0.43 12.40
CA GLN A 47 21.12 -0.08 11.63
C GLN A 47 20.89 -1.49 11.08
N VAL A 48 19.66 -1.79 10.64
CA VAL A 48 19.28 -3.06 10.03
C VAL A 48 19.28 -2.98 8.50
N ALA A 49 19.21 -4.13 7.82
CA ALA A 49 19.43 -4.19 6.38
C ALA A 49 18.21 -3.73 5.56
N THR A 50 16.98 -3.95 6.06
CA THR A 50 15.74 -3.60 5.34
C THR A 50 14.70 -2.94 6.25
N ALA A 51 13.74 -2.22 5.67
CA ALA A 51 12.63 -1.61 6.40
C ALA A 51 11.76 -2.66 7.11
N GLU A 52 11.59 -3.83 6.51
CA GLU A 52 10.82 -4.94 7.08
C GLU A 52 11.48 -5.51 8.34
N GLN A 53 12.81 -5.52 8.39
CA GLN A 53 13.55 -5.93 9.59
C GLN A 53 13.43 -4.91 10.73
N ALA A 54 13.15 -3.64 10.40
CA ALA A 54 12.96 -2.58 11.38
C ALA A 54 11.56 -2.58 12.00
N ARG A 55 10.62 -3.38 11.48
CA ARG A 55 9.26 -3.47 12.03
C ARG A 55 9.26 -4.22 13.36
N THR A 56 8.67 -3.62 14.38
CA THR A 56 8.57 -4.22 15.71
C THR A 56 7.58 -5.39 15.69
N PRO A 57 7.98 -6.61 16.09
CA PRO A 57 7.04 -7.71 16.25
C PRO A 57 6.08 -7.42 17.41
N LEU A 58 4.82 -7.80 17.23
CA LEU A 58 3.77 -7.70 18.22
C LEU A 58 3.07 -9.06 18.32
N ALA A 59 3.00 -9.65 19.50
CA ALA A 59 2.25 -10.87 19.72
C ALA A 59 0.74 -10.62 19.65
N ALA A 60 -0.03 -11.67 19.34
CA ALA A 60 -1.49 -11.58 19.39
C ALA A 60 -1.96 -11.20 20.81
N GLY A 61 -2.81 -10.17 20.90
CA GLY A 61 -3.33 -9.62 22.15
C GLY A 61 -2.34 -8.72 22.92
N GLU A 62 -1.12 -8.53 22.43
CA GLU A 62 -0.15 -7.62 23.04
C GLU A 62 -0.56 -6.16 22.84
N THR A 63 -0.40 -5.36 23.90
CA THR A 63 -0.79 -3.95 23.90
C THR A 63 0.30 -3.07 23.31
N ILE A 64 -0.06 -2.26 22.33
CA ILE A 64 0.78 -1.21 21.78
C ILE A 64 0.86 -0.06 22.80
N PRO A 65 2.06 0.36 23.24
CA PRO A 65 2.20 1.39 24.27
C PRO A 65 2.08 2.80 23.67
N LEU A 66 0.87 3.14 23.20
CA LEU A 66 0.52 4.50 22.76
C LEU A 66 0.55 5.50 23.91
N THR A 67 1.09 6.70 23.68
CA THR A 67 1.16 7.78 24.67
C THR A 67 -0.01 8.75 24.56
N ASP A 68 -0.49 9.03 23.33
CA ASP A 68 -1.62 9.93 23.09
C ASP A 68 -2.96 9.21 23.29
N ARG A 69 -3.44 9.15 24.55
CA ARG A 69 -4.72 8.51 24.92
C ARG A 69 -5.83 9.49 25.33
N ARG A 70 -5.53 10.79 25.42
CA ARG A 70 -6.50 11.80 25.88
C ARG A 70 -7.64 11.95 24.87
N LEU A 71 -8.88 12.09 25.37
CA LEU A 71 -10.08 12.21 24.54
C LEU A 71 -10.22 11.04 23.54
N ARG A 72 -9.88 9.83 23.97
CA ARG A 72 -10.08 8.60 23.18
C ARG A 72 -10.95 7.63 23.96
N ARG A 73 -11.79 6.87 23.26
CA ARG A 73 -12.43 5.66 23.82
C ARG A 73 -11.89 4.42 23.15
N VAL A 74 -11.83 3.34 23.93
CA VAL A 74 -11.52 2.01 23.41
C VAL A 74 -12.77 1.44 22.75
N ILE A 75 -12.64 0.95 21.53
CA ILE A 75 -13.64 0.14 20.85
C ILE A 75 -13.01 -1.13 20.30
N THR A 76 -13.85 -2.11 20.03
CA THR A 76 -13.44 -3.38 19.41
C THR A 76 -14.06 -3.45 18.02
N GLN A 77 -13.23 -3.72 17.02
CA GLN A 77 -13.62 -3.85 15.62
C GLN A 77 -13.28 -5.28 15.18
N THR A 78 -14.25 -6.00 14.64
CA THR A 78 -14.02 -7.33 14.07
C THR A 78 -14.12 -7.22 12.55
N ILE A 79 -13.01 -7.51 11.88
CA ILE A 79 -12.86 -7.39 10.44
C ILE A 79 -12.79 -8.79 9.85
N THR A 80 -13.69 -9.07 8.91
CA THR A 80 -13.73 -10.33 8.15
C THR A 80 -13.44 -10.03 6.69
N LEU A 81 -12.34 -10.57 6.17
CA LEU A 81 -11.91 -10.35 4.79
C LEU A 81 -12.77 -11.18 3.83
N ALA A 82 -13.24 -10.55 2.77
CA ALA A 82 -13.96 -11.24 1.68
C ALA A 82 -13.01 -11.68 0.56
N GLN A 83 -11.83 -11.07 0.48
CA GLN A 83 -10.80 -11.37 -0.53
C GLN A 83 -9.45 -11.66 0.13
N GLU A 84 -8.59 -12.41 -0.57
CA GLU A 84 -7.20 -12.60 -0.18
C GLU A 84 -6.41 -11.29 -0.35
N ARG A 85 -5.56 -10.97 0.64
CA ARG A 85 -4.68 -9.80 0.62
C ARG A 85 -3.22 -10.24 0.49
N ASN A 86 -2.61 -9.91 -0.64
CA ASN A 86 -1.19 -10.21 -0.91
C ASN A 86 -0.21 -9.22 -0.25
N ASP A 87 -0.71 -8.15 0.38
CA ASP A 87 0.10 -7.11 1.01
C ASP A 87 0.24 -7.30 2.53
N ASP A 88 -0.42 -8.31 3.10
CA ASP A 88 -0.48 -8.62 4.53
C ASP A 88 -0.90 -7.44 5.43
N LEU A 89 -1.43 -6.34 4.87
CA LEU A 89 -1.78 -5.15 5.63
C LEU A 89 -3.01 -5.41 6.49
N LEU A 90 -2.88 -5.08 7.78
CA LEU A 90 -3.99 -5.03 8.72
C LEU A 90 -4.68 -3.67 8.61
N LEU A 91 -6.00 -3.71 8.49
CA LEU A 91 -6.86 -2.54 8.40
C LEU A 91 -7.35 -2.18 9.82
N VAL A 92 -7.46 -0.88 10.12
CA VAL A 92 -7.89 -0.41 11.44
C VAL A 92 -8.68 0.88 11.34
N GLY A 93 -9.76 1.01 12.11
CA GLY A 93 -10.44 2.29 12.34
C GLY A 93 -9.92 2.93 13.62
N GLY A 94 -9.37 4.14 13.52
CA GLY A 94 -8.69 4.82 14.64
C GLY A 94 -7.25 4.36 14.86
N SER A 95 -6.77 4.44 16.10
CA SER A 95 -5.40 4.06 16.48
C SER A 95 -5.39 2.67 17.12
N PRO A 96 -4.69 1.66 16.56
CA PRO A 96 -4.72 0.31 17.09
C PRO A 96 -4.02 0.25 18.45
N LEU A 97 -4.67 -0.43 19.40
CA LEU A 97 -4.15 -0.75 20.72
C LEU A 97 -3.71 -2.21 20.79
N GLN A 98 -4.46 -3.14 20.18
CA GLN A 98 -4.16 -4.58 20.13
C GLN A 98 -4.68 -5.20 18.84
N PHE A 99 -4.02 -6.25 18.37
CA PHE A 99 -4.49 -7.11 17.29
C PHE A 99 -4.68 -8.54 17.81
N SER A 100 -5.75 -9.23 17.39
CA SER A 100 -5.98 -10.64 17.76
C SER A 100 -5.07 -11.62 17.00
N VAL A 101 -4.31 -11.13 16.02
CA VAL A 101 -3.33 -11.89 15.25
C VAL A 101 -1.94 -11.30 15.48
N PRO A 102 -0.86 -12.10 15.41
CA PRO A 102 0.48 -11.57 15.51
C PRO A 102 0.79 -10.65 14.33
N ALA A 103 1.47 -9.54 14.62
CA ALA A 103 1.69 -8.46 13.69
C ALA A 103 3.14 -7.95 13.70
N ARG A 104 3.46 -7.14 12.69
CA ARG A 104 4.67 -6.34 12.60
C ARG A 104 4.28 -4.88 12.40
N LEU A 105 4.78 -4.02 13.27
CA LEU A 105 4.42 -2.63 13.34
C LEU A 105 5.48 -1.76 12.69
N GLU A 106 5.07 -0.88 11.78
CA GLU A 106 5.95 0.14 11.19
C GLU A 106 5.63 1.50 11.79
N HIS A 107 6.46 1.90 12.74
CA HIS A 107 6.34 3.14 13.50
C HIS A 107 7.66 3.91 13.49
N LEU A 108 7.61 5.19 13.83
CA LEU A 108 8.82 5.99 13.93
C LEU A 108 9.71 5.46 15.06
N ILE A 109 11.01 5.54 14.84
CA ILE A 109 12.03 5.22 15.83
C ILE A 109 12.96 6.42 15.92
N VAL A 110 13.02 7.03 17.10
CA VAL A 110 13.85 8.20 17.37
C VAL A 110 15.04 7.81 18.24
N ARG A 111 16.14 8.56 18.14
CA ARG A 111 17.26 8.44 19.07
C ARG A 111 17.08 9.47 20.18
N ASP A 112 17.25 9.04 21.43
CA ASP A 112 17.30 9.95 22.57
C ASP A 112 18.67 10.65 22.67
N GLU A 113 18.79 11.60 23.60
CA GLU A 113 20.01 12.38 23.85
C GLU A 113 21.21 11.51 24.27
N ASN A 114 20.96 10.33 24.81
CA ASN A 114 21.98 9.36 25.22
C ASN A 114 22.34 8.36 24.12
N GLY A 115 21.77 8.51 22.92
CA GLY A 115 21.96 7.60 21.79
C GLY A 115 21.12 6.32 21.85
N GLY A 116 20.27 6.17 22.87
CA GLY A 116 19.27 5.12 23.00
C GLY A 116 18.21 5.22 21.91
N VAL A 117 17.64 4.08 21.54
CA VAL A 117 16.64 4.01 20.47
C VAL A 117 15.26 3.86 21.11
N VAL A 118 14.38 4.84 20.87
CA VAL A 118 13.04 4.90 21.46
C VAL A 118 11.98 4.71 20.36
N PRO A 119 11.14 3.67 20.45
CA PRO A 119 10.01 3.50 19.54
C PRO A 119 8.91 4.52 19.85
N LEU A 120 8.40 5.17 18.81
CA LEU A 120 7.30 6.12 18.91
C LEU A 120 6.05 5.54 18.24
N TYR A 121 5.23 4.84 19.03
CA TYR A 121 4.04 4.15 18.52
C TYR A 121 2.88 5.10 18.14
N ASP A 122 2.88 6.34 18.64
CA ASP A 122 1.88 7.34 18.23
C ASP A 122 2.02 7.74 16.75
N ASP A 123 3.18 7.46 16.15
CA ASP A 123 3.40 7.52 14.70
C ASP A 123 3.41 6.15 14.02
N LEU A 124 2.48 5.26 14.41
CA LEU A 124 2.26 4.02 13.69
C LEU A 124 1.65 4.30 12.32
N THR A 125 2.39 3.95 11.26
CA THR A 125 2.01 4.24 9.88
C THR A 125 1.39 3.07 9.15
N LEU A 126 1.78 1.84 9.46
CA LEU A 126 1.11 0.61 9.00
C LEU A 126 1.37 -0.55 9.97
N ALA A 127 0.53 -1.57 9.87
CA ALA A 127 0.72 -2.85 10.55
C ALA A 127 0.52 -3.99 9.53
N THR A 128 1.38 -4.99 9.57
CA THR A 128 1.25 -6.20 8.73
C THR A 128 1.06 -7.44 9.58
N SER A 129 0.19 -8.33 9.16
CA SER A 129 0.03 -9.66 9.75
C SER A 129 1.28 -10.51 9.50
N THR A 130 1.64 -11.39 10.45
CA THR A 130 2.64 -12.44 10.19
C THR A 130 2.00 -13.75 9.73
N VAL A 131 0.67 -13.82 9.72
CA VAL A 131 -0.10 -14.95 9.22
C VAL A 131 -0.81 -14.56 7.91
N PRO A 132 -0.92 -15.46 6.92
CA PRO A 132 -1.54 -15.14 5.64
C PRO A 132 -2.99 -14.64 5.80
N LEU A 133 -3.32 -13.54 5.14
CA LEU A 133 -4.65 -12.94 5.13
C LEU A 133 -5.47 -13.43 3.92
N VAL A 134 -5.98 -14.66 4.01
CA VAL A 134 -6.84 -15.26 2.96
C VAL A 134 -8.31 -14.84 3.09
N ALA A 135 -9.10 -15.02 2.04
CA ALA A 135 -10.54 -14.81 2.10
C ALA A 135 -11.19 -15.65 3.23
N GLY A 136 -12.08 -15.02 4.00
CA GLY A 136 -12.70 -15.58 5.20
C GLY A 136 -11.91 -15.36 6.49
N THR A 137 -10.67 -14.85 6.42
CA THR A 137 -9.88 -14.53 7.61
C THR A 137 -10.61 -13.47 8.43
N THR A 138 -10.81 -13.76 9.72
CA THR A 138 -11.40 -12.83 10.68
C THR A 138 -10.35 -12.47 11.72
N TYR A 139 -10.15 -11.18 11.95
CA TYR A 139 -9.34 -10.68 13.05
C TYR A 139 -10.04 -9.54 13.76
N THR A 140 -9.68 -9.35 15.03
CA THR A 140 -10.19 -8.29 15.88
C THR A 140 -9.09 -7.28 16.15
N VAL A 141 -9.46 -6.01 16.13
CA VAL A 141 -8.61 -4.89 16.51
C VAL A 141 -9.28 -4.17 17.66
N THR A 142 -8.57 -4.06 18.78
CA THR A 142 -8.93 -3.12 19.84
C THR A 142 -8.31 -1.78 19.46
N ALA A 143 -9.10 -0.74 19.30
CA ALA A 143 -8.63 0.56 18.79
C ALA A 143 -9.11 1.72 19.67
N LEU A 144 -8.33 2.80 19.66
CA LEU A 144 -8.66 4.09 20.24
C LEU A 144 -9.27 5.00 19.16
N VAL A 145 -10.55 5.36 19.34
CA VAL A 145 -11.25 6.33 18.48
C VAL A 145 -11.40 7.66 19.19
N SER A 146 -11.40 8.75 18.42
CA SER A 146 -11.48 10.11 18.96
C SER A 146 -12.86 10.44 19.54
N LEU A 147 -12.84 11.03 20.73
CA LEU A 147 -13.95 11.72 21.38
C LEU A 147 -13.74 13.23 21.37
N ALA A 148 -12.74 13.74 20.64
CA ALA A 148 -12.43 15.16 20.64
C ALA A 148 -13.57 15.98 20.03
N ASP A 149 -14.13 16.88 20.84
CA ASP A 149 -15.09 17.87 20.37
C ASP A 149 -14.38 19.06 19.70
N VAL A 150 -15.16 19.87 18.98
CA VAL A 150 -14.67 21.04 18.26
C VAL A 150 -13.90 22.00 19.17
N GLN A 151 -14.36 22.19 20.40
CA GLN A 151 -13.75 23.14 21.33
C GLN A 151 -12.37 22.66 21.80
N SER A 152 -12.23 21.37 22.08
CA SER A 152 -10.97 20.73 22.44
C SER A 152 -9.94 20.85 21.32
N LEU A 153 -10.38 20.75 20.06
CA LEU A 153 -9.53 20.85 18.89
C LEU A 153 -9.10 22.30 18.61
N ARG A 154 -10.00 23.26 18.77
CA ARG A 154 -9.68 24.71 18.69
C ARG A 154 -8.68 25.15 19.75
N THR A 155 -8.73 24.54 20.94
CA THR A 155 -7.89 24.89 22.10
C THR A 155 -6.61 24.06 22.22
N ALA A 156 -6.38 23.07 21.34
CA ALA A 156 -5.19 22.21 21.40
C ALA A 156 -3.86 22.97 21.15
N GLY A 157 -3.93 24.18 20.58
CA GLY A 157 -2.75 25.02 20.35
C GLY A 157 -1.84 24.54 19.22
N THR A 158 -0.62 25.07 19.18
CA THR A 158 0.38 24.85 18.13
C THR A 158 1.74 24.42 18.67
N ASP A 159 1.80 24.01 19.94
CA ASP A 159 3.02 23.47 20.56
C ASP A 159 3.20 22.00 20.15
N TYR A 160 3.62 21.82 18.90
CA TYR A 160 3.78 20.50 18.29
C TYR A 160 5.10 19.84 18.74
N PRO A 161 5.07 18.54 19.11
CA PRO A 161 6.28 17.77 19.37
C PRO A 161 7.27 17.87 18.19
N GLN A 162 8.57 17.83 18.49
CA GLN A 162 9.62 17.97 17.48
C GLN A 162 9.47 16.98 16.33
N TRP A 163 9.23 15.70 16.65
CA TRP A 163 9.04 14.64 15.65
C TRP A 163 7.85 14.92 14.72
N VAL A 164 6.80 15.60 15.21
CA VAL A 164 5.66 16.02 14.38
C VAL A 164 6.08 17.14 13.44
N ARG A 165 6.73 18.18 13.95
CA ARG A 165 7.12 19.35 13.14
C ARG A 165 8.08 18.99 12.02
N GLU A 166 9.12 18.23 12.34
CA GLU A 166 10.17 17.87 11.38
C GLU A 166 9.63 17.01 10.22
N ARG A 167 8.64 16.17 10.51
CA ARG A 167 8.14 15.15 9.60
C ARG A 167 6.89 15.59 8.85
N TYR A 168 5.96 16.22 9.56
CA TYR A 168 4.62 16.51 9.08
C TYR A 168 4.38 17.98 8.72
N LEU A 169 5.41 18.84 8.77
CA LEU A 169 5.46 20.12 8.06
C LEU A 169 6.33 20.06 6.80
N GLN A 170 6.93 18.90 6.50
CA GLN A 170 7.78 18.74 5.33
C GLN A 170 7.02 19.05 4.04
N LEU A 171 7.63 19.89 3.21
CA LEU A 171 7.23 20.19 1.83
C LEU A 171 8.49 20.30 0.96
N PRO A 172 8.41 20.01 -0.35
CA PRO A 172 9.55 20.13 -1.23
C PRO A 172 9.91 21.61 -1.44
N ALA A 173 11.21 21.90 -1.56
CA ALA A 173 11.71 23.28 -1.66
C ALA A 173 11.21 24.02 -2.91
N ASN A 174 10.84 23.28 -3.95
CA ASN A 174 10.30 23.79 -5.21
C ASN A 174 8.75 23.84 -5.24
N LEU A 175 8.06 23.70 -4.10
CA LEU A 175 6.61 23.88 -4.05
C LEU A 175 6.24 25.28 -4.59
N PRO A 176 5.35 25.39 -5.60
CA PRO A 176 4.96 26.70 -6.13
C PRO A 176 4.37 27.62 -5.08
N ALA A 177 4.85 28.87 -5.04
CA ALA A 177 4.44 29.86 -4.04
C ALA A 177 2.92 30.15 -4.04
N ARG A 178 2.25 29.96 -5.19
CA ARG A 178 0.80 30.15 -5.32
C ARG A 178 -0.01 29.18 -4.46
N VAL A 179 0.49 27.98 -4.15
CA VAL A 179 -0.18 27.03 -3.24
C VAL A 179 -0.29 27.60 -1.83
N ARG A 180 0.83 28.10 -1.28
CA ARG A 180 0.85 28.76 0.04
C ARG A 180 -0.01 30.02 0.06
N ALA A 181 0.07 30.82 -1.00
CA ALA A 181 -0.71 32.05 -1.12
C ALA A 181 -2.23 31.75 -1.12
N GLU A 182 -2.65 30.68 -1.81
CA GLU A 182 -4.06 30.27 -1.84
C GLU A 182 -4.53 29.73 -0.48
N ALA A 183 -3.69 28.95 0.22
CA ALA A 183 -3.99 28.51 1.58
C ALA A 183 -4.20 29.70 2.53
N ALA A 184 -3.29 30.67 2.51
CA ALA A 184 -3.41 31.89 3.32
C ALA A 184 -4.65 32.71 2.95
N ARG A 185 -4.98 32.83 1.66
CA ARG A 185 -6.17 33.54 1.17
C ARG A 185 -7.46 32.89 1.69
N VAL A 186 -7.56 31.57 1.61
CA VAL A 186 -8.72 30.81 2.09
C VAL A 186 -8.90 30.95 3.60
N ILE A 187 -7.82 30.83 4.36
CA ILE A 187 -7.81 30.98 5.82
C ILE A 187 -8.24 32.40 6.24
N ALA A 188 -7.67 33.43 5.61
CA ALA A 188 -8.01 34.81 5.90
C ALA A 188 -9.47 35.13 5.57
N ALA A 189 -9.98 34.62 4.43
CA ALA A 189 -11.38 34.82 4.04
C ALA A 189 -12.38 34.17 5.02
N ALA A 190 -11.98 33.12 5.74
CA ALA A 190 -12.80 32.44 6.73
C ALA A 190 -12.62 32.98 8.17
N ASN A 191 -11.71 33.95 8.38
CA ASN A 191 -11.25 34.39 9.71
C ASN A 191 -10.84 33.20 10.62
N ALA A 192 -10.11 32.24 10.04
CA ALA A 192 -9.71 31.03 10.74
C ALA A 192 -8.40 31.25 11.53
N GLU A 193 -8.52 31.36 12.85
CA GLU A 193 -7.42 31.77 13.75
C GLU A 193 -6.65 30.61 14.38
N ASN A 194 -7.22 29.40 14.39
CA ASN A 194 -6.62 28.20 15.00
C ASN A 194 -6.51 27.05 13.98
N PRO A 195 -5.66 26.02 14.24
CA PRO A 195 -5.45 24.93 13.29
C PRO A 195 -6.71 24.17 12.88
N TYR A 196 -7.68 24.02 13.80
CA TYR A 196 -8.95 23.36 13.48
C TYR A 196 -9.77 24.16 12.48
N ASP A 197 -10.00 25.45 12.74
CA ASP A 197 -10.77 26.31 11.84
C ASP A 197 -10.04 26.50 10.49
N GLN A 198 -8.70 26.48 10.49
CA GLN A 198 -7.90 26.51 9.25
C GLN A 198 -8.11 25.26 8.41
N ALA A 199 -8.12 24.08 9.04
CA ALA A 199 -8.42 22.81 8.37
C ALA A 199 -9.85 22.80 7.81
N ILE A 200 -10.84 23.28 8.56
CA ILE A 200 -12.22 23.40 8.07
C ILE A 200 -12.32 24.38 6.89
N ALA A 201 -11.68 25.55 6.97
CA ALA A 201 -11.70 26.53 5.88
C ALA A 201 -11.12 25.96 4.57
N ILE A 202 -9.99 25.25 4.66
CA ILE A 202 -9.37 24.58 3.51
C ILE A 202 -10.25 23.43 3.01
N GLN A 203 -10.81 22.61 3.90
CA GLN A 203 -11.73 21.52 3.54
C GLN A 203 -12.92 22.05 2.73
N GLU A 204 -13.61 23.07 3.24
CA GLU A 204 -14.77 23.67 2.58
C GLU A 204 -14.41 24.38 1.26
N TYR A 205 -13.19 24.92 1.16
CA TYR A 205 -12.67 25.42 -0.11
C TYR A 205 -12.52 24.31 -1.15
N LEU A 206 -11.89 23.21 -0.77
CA LEU A 206 -11.62 22.09 -1.67
C LEU A 206 -12.93 21.41 -2.12
N ARG A 207 -13.92 21.28 -1.22
CA ARG A 207 -15.23 20.70 -1.55
C ARG A 207 -16.02 21.45 -2.62
N ARG A 208 -15.62 22.66 -2.98
CA ARG A 208 -16.19 23.42 -4.12
C ARG A 208 -15.56 23.05 -5.46
N LEU A 209 -14.48 22.27 -5.48
CA LEU A 209 -13.88 21.72 -6.69
C LEU A 209 -14.63 20.45 -7.12
N THR A 210 -14.50 20.10 -8.40
CA THR A 210 -15.29 19.00 -8.98
C THR A 210 -14.65 17.65 -8.67
N TYR A 211 -15.41 16.72 -8.09
CA TYR A 211 -14.97 15.32 -8.03
C TYR A 211 -15.10 14.67 -9.43
N SER A 212 -14.00 14.10 -9.94
CA SER A 212 -13.97 13.32 -11.19
C SER A 212 -12.83 12.30 -11.16
N GLU A 213 -13.15 11.05 -11.47
CA GLU A 213 -12.16 9.99 -11.73
C GLU A 213 -11.69 9.97 -13.20
N ASP A 214 -12.43 10.67 -14.07
CA ASP A 214 -12.07 10.88 -15.46
C ASP A 214 -11.34 12.23 -15.58
N ILE A 215 -10.02 12.17 -15.38
CA ILE A 215 -9.11 13.30 -15.54
C ILE A 215 -7.87 12.85 -16.31
N PRO A 216 -7.23 13.77 -17.07
CA PRO A 216 -5.94 13.47 -17.70
C PRO A 216 -4.86 13.19 -16.64
N PRO A 217 -3.78 12.49 -17.00
CA PRO A 217 -2.62 12.38 -16.12
C PRO A 217 -2.00 13.77 -15.88
N PRO A 218 -1.41 14.00 -14.69
CA PRO A 218 -0.75 15.27 -14.40
C PRO A 218 0.47 15.47 -15.31
N PRO A 219 0.84 16.72 -15.65
CA PRO A 219 2.03 17.01 -16.44
C PRO A 219 3.32 16.52 -15.74
N THR A 220 4.29 16.00 -16.50
CA THR A 220 5.51 15.37 -15.97
C THR A 220 6.39 16.31 -15.14
N ASN A 221 6.27 17.63 -15.31
CA ASN A 221 7.11 18.64 -14.65
C ASN A 221 6.29 19.66 -13.84
N ALA A 222 5.05 19.31 -13.46
CA ALA A 222 4.20 20.15 -12.61
C ALA A 222 4.07 19.54 -11.22
N ASP A 223 3.96 20.40 -10.20
CA ASP A 223 3.54 19.94 -8.88
C ASP A 223 2.07 19.48 -8.95
N LEU A 224 1.79 18.30 -8.39
CA LEU A 224 0.48 17.65 -8.45
C LEU A 224 -0.63 18.52 -7.84
N VAL A 225 -0.36 19.10 -6.67
CA VAL A 225 -1.31 19.93 -5.92
C VAL A 225 -1.53 21.25 -6.63
N ASP A 226 -0.46 21.88 -7.11
CA ASP A 226 -0.50 23.11 -7.87
C ASP A 226 -1.34 22.97 -9.15
N TRP A 227 -1.07 21.94 -9.94
CA TRP A 227 -1.83 21.63 -11.16
C TRP A 227 -3.31 21.39 -10.85
N PHE A 228 -3.61 20.60 -9.81
CA PHE A 228 -4.98 20.34 -9.39
C PHE A 228 -5.73 21.61 -8.97
N LEU A 229 -5.13 22.45 -8.13
CA LEU A 229 -5.77 23.65 -7.58
C LEU A 229 -6.06 24.71 -8.63
N PHE A 230 -5.14 24.91 -9.58
CA PHE A 230 -5.17 26.09 -10.46
C PHE A 230 -5.47 25.78 -11.91
N GLU A 231 -5.20 24.57 -12.39
CA GLU A 231 -5.35 24.20 -13.80
C GLU A 231 -6.48 23.20 -13.99
N GLN A 232 -6.37 22.01 -13.40
CA GLN A 232 -7.34 20.94 -13.61
C GLN A 232 -8.67 21.22 -12.91
N ARG A 233 -8.63 21.68 -11.66
CA ARG A 233 -9.81 22.00 -10.81
C ARG A 233 -10.83 20.87 -10.68
N SER A 234 -10.44 19.64 -11.03
CA SER A 234 -11.21 18.43 -10.84
C SER A 234 -10.30 17.24 -10.53
N GLY A 235 -10.78 16.27 -9.76
CA GLY A 235 -10.00 15.09 -9.42
C GLY A 235 -10.71 14.14 -8.49
N TYR A 236 -10.02 13.09 -8.05
CA TYR A 236 -10.55 12.12 -7.10
C TYR A 236 -9.86 12.26 -5.74
N CYS A 237 -10.21 11.41 -4.79
CA CYS A 237 -9.81 11.49 -3.39
C CYS A 237 -8.30 11.77 -3.15
N ASP A 238 -7.40 11.16 -3.91
CA ASP A 238 -5.95 11.38 -3.77
C ASP A 238 -5.57 12.86 -3.98
N TYR A 239 -6.20 13.56 -4.92
CA TYR A 239 -5.93 14.98 -5.21
C TYR A 239 -6.47 15.90 -4.12
N PHE A 240 -7.71 15.68 -3.68
CA PHE A 240 -8.33 16.46 -2.62
C PHE A 240 -7.58 16.29 -1.29
N ALA A 241 -7.24 15.05 -0.94
CA ALA A 241 -6.46 14.76 0.26
C ALA A 241 -5.05 15.37 0.17
N SER A 242 -4.37 15.24 -0.98
CA SER A 242 -3.04 15.84 -1.18
C SER A 242 -3.07 17.36 -1.05
N ALA A 243 -4.05 18.00 -1.70
CA ALA A 243 -4.19 19.45 -1.67
C ALA A 243 -4.43 19.96 -0.24
N MET A 244 -5.31 19.30 0.52
CA MET A 244 -5.57 19.68 1.91
C MET A 244 -4.30 19.55 2.76
N VAL A 245 -3.59 18.42 2.69
CA VAL A 245 -2.37 18.23 3.47
C VAL A 245 -1.30 19.25 3.09
N VAL A 246 -1.05 19.46 1.79
CA VAL A 246 -0.02 20.41 1.33
C VAL A 246 -0.37 21.85 1.70
N MET A 247 -1.62 22.27 1.52
CA MET A 247 -2.08 23.60 1.92
C MET A 247 -1.90 23.82 3.43
N LEU A 248 -2.29 22.86 4.26
CA LEU A 248 -2.12 22.93 5.72
C LEU A 248 -0.66 22.99 6.15
N ARG A 249 0.19 22.11 5.62
CA ARG A 249 1.63 22.13 5.89
C ARG A 249 2.26 23.45 5.50
N SER A 250 1.80 24.06 4.40
CA SER A 250 2.35 25.31 3.89
C SER A 250 2.14 26.49 4.84
N VAL A 251 1.12 26.42 5.71
CA VAL A 251 0.78 27.44 6.71
C VAL A 251 1.11 27.01 8.15
N GLY A 252 1.88 25.93 8.32
CA GLY A 252 2.38 25.51 9.63
C GLY A 252 1.47 24.57 10.42
N VAL A 253 0.45 23.97 9.78
CA VAL A 253 -0.41 22.96 10.42
C VAL A 253 0.06 21.56 10.02
N PRO A 254 0.55 20.73 10.96
CA PRO A 254 1.02 19.38 10.65
C PRO A 254 -0.13 18.47 10.21
N ALA A 255 0.05 17.86 9.05
CA ALA A 255 -0.95 16.98 8.46
C ALA A 255 -0.26 15.81 7.75
N ARG A 256 -0.95 14.68 7.61
CA ARG A 256 -0.47 13.51 6.88
C ARG A 256 -1.53 12.97 5.94
N TRP A 257 -1.06 12.32 4.88
CA TRP A 257 -1.93 11.70 3.89
C TRP A 257 -2.10 10.22 4.22
N VAL A 258 -3.33 9.73 4.16
CA VAL A 258 -3.69 8.37 4.57
C VAL A 258 -4.47 7.69 3.44
N ARG A 259 -4.25 6.39 3.27
CA ARG A 259 -5.02 5.55 2.35
C ARG A 259 -5.61 4.35 3.07
N GLY A 260 -6.79 3.94 2.63
CA GLY A 260 -7.50 2.77 3.10
C GLY A 260 -8.85 2.66 2.42
N TYR A 261 -9.89 2.40 3.21
CA TYR A 261 -11.28 2.37 2.75
C TYR A 261 -12.13 3.33 3.57
N ALA A 262 -13.05 4.04 2.91
CA ALA A 262 -14.10 4.77 3.58
C ALA A 262 -15.09 3.79 4.26
N SER A 263 -16.10 4.35 4.93
CA SER A 263 -16.99 3.64 5.87
C SER A 263 -17.73 2.43 5.31
N GLY A 264 -17.94 2.37 3.99
CA GLY A 264 -18.79 1.36 3.36
C GLY A 264 -20.28 1.60 3.64
N GLU A 265 -21.10 0.59 3.37
CA GLU A 265 -22.55 0.61 3.60
C GLU A 265 -22.90 -0.20 4.85
N PHE A 266 -23.75 0.32 5.73
CA PHE A 266 -24.20 -0.44 6.90
C PHE A 266 -25.33 -1.41 6.53
N ASP A 267 -25.10 -2.69 6.77
CA ASP A 267 -26.12 -3.75 6.68
C ASP A 267 -26.76 -3.94 8.08
N PRO A 268 -28.01 -3.50 8.29
CA PRO A 268 -28.69 -3.60 9.57
C PRO A 268 -29.12 -5.04 9.91
N GLU A 269 -29.28 -5.92 8.93
CA GLU A 269 -29.67 -7.32 9.17
C GLU A 269 -28.50 -8.12 9.74
N GLN A 270 -27.28 -7.85 9.23
CA GLN A 270 -26.05 -8.50 9.70
C GLN A 270 -25.37 -7.74 10.85
N GLY A 271 -25.69 -6.46 11.01
CA GLY A 271 -25.06 -5.55 11.98
C GLY A 271 -23.58 -5.32 11.66
N VAL A 272 -23.24 -5.16 10.37
CA VAL A 272 -21.87 -4.95 9.88
C VAL A 272 -21.81 -3.84 8.84
N TYR A 273 -20.65 -3.21 8.70
CA TYR A 273 -20.33 -2.37 7.56
C TYR A 273 -19.77 -3.24 6.44
N VAL A 274 -20.41 -3.21 5.28
CA VAL A 274 -19.96 -3.88 4.05
C VAL A 274 -19.05 -2.92 3.29
N VAL A 275 -17.78 -3.27 3.19
CA VAL A 275 -16.75 -2.44 2.55
C VAL A 275 -16.38 -3.06 1.20
N ARG A 276 -16.51 -2.28 0.15
CA ARG A 276 -16.30 -2.68 -1.25
C ARG A 276 -15.11 -1.95 -1.87
N GLU A 277 -14.62 -2.42 -3.00
CA GLU A 277 -13.48 -1.79 -3.69
C GLU A 277 -13.76 -0.34 -4.11
N ASN A 278 -14.99 -0.02 -4.50
CA ASN A 278 -15.41 1.31 -4.92
C ASN A 278 -15.36 2.38 -3.81
N VAL A 279 -15.15 1.98 -2.55
CA VAL A 279 -14.91 2.90 -1.42
C VAL A 279 -13.45 2.92 -0.98
N ALA A 280 -12.52 2.42 -1.80
CA ALA A 280 -11.10 2.67 -1.64
C ALA A 280 -10.85 4.18 -1.66
N HIS A 281 -10.22 4.70 -0.62
CA HIS A 281 -10.24 6.14 -0.36
C HIS A 281 -8.96 6.63 0.30
N SER A 282 -8.71 7.93 0.12
CA SER A 282 -7.58 8.63 0.71
C SER A 282 -8.07 9.89 1.41
N TRP A 283 -7.51 10.17 2.59
CA TRP A 283 -7.93 11.30 3.43
C TRP A 283 -6.75 11.95 4.16
N PRO A 284 -6.88 13.23 4.56
CA PRO A 284 -5.97 13.89 5.48
C PRO A 284 -6.24 13.51 6.94
N GLU A 285 -5.16 13.38 7.71
CA GLU A 285 -5.20 13.48 9.17
C GLU A 285 -4.38 14.69 9.62
N VAL A 286 -4.90 15.45 10.57
CA VAL A 286 -4.24 16.65 11.13
C VAL A 286 -3.87 16.37 12.58
N TYR A 287 -2.67 16.77 12.98
CA TYR A 287 -2.18 16.54 14.33
C TYR A 287 -2.58 17.70 15.27
N PHE A 288 -3.13 17.35 16.43
CA PHE A 288 -3.48 18.30 17.49
C PHE A 288 -2.71 17.94 18.77
N PRO A 289 -1.95 18.87 19.38
CA PRO A 289 -1.16 18.58 20.57
C PRO A 289 -1.99 17.97 21.72
N GLY A 290 -1.48 16.87 22.26
CA GLY A 290 -2.13 16.12 23.34
C GLY A 290 -3.49 15.48 22.96
N ILE A 291 -3.89 15.47 21.69
CA ILE A 291 -5.06 14.73 21.18
C ILE A 291 -4.61 13.68 20.14
N GLY A 292 -3.60 14.04 19.34
CA GLY A 292 -3.03 13.20 18.30
C GLY A 292 -3.64 13.47 16.92
N TRP A 293 -3.64 12.43 16.08
CA TRP A 293 -4.12 12.50 14.70
C TRP A 293 -5.65 12.50 14.61
N GLU A 294 -6.19 13.42 13.83
CA GLU A 294 -7.64 13.58 13.60
C GLU A 294 -7.98 13.67 12.12
N ARG A 295 -8.93 12.84 11.68
CA ARG A 295 -9.36 12.74 10.28
C ARG A 295 -10.16 13.94 9.80
N PHE A 296 -9.86 14.42 8.61
CA PHE A 296 -10.66 15.39 7.84
C PHE A 296 -11.08 14.80 6.49
N GLU A 297 -12.08 15.39 5.85
CA GLU A 297 -12.64 14.88 4.59
C GLU A 297 -12.86 16.01 3.58
N PRO A 298 -11.85 16.35 2.76
CA PRO A 298 -11.99 17.34 1.69
C PRO A 298 -12.78 16.83 0.48
N THR A 299 -13.07 15.53 0.39
CA THR A 299 -13.77 14.93 -0.75
C THR A 299 -15.28 14.91 -0.50
N ALA A 300 -16.04 15.64 -1.31
CA ALA A 300 -17.51 15.70 -1.22
C ALA A 300 -18.24 14.53 -1.92
N ALA A 301 -17.65 13.32 -1.92
CA ALA A 301 -18.24 12.18 -2.60
C ALA A 301 -19.43 11.59 -1.80
N SER A 302 -20.39 10.96 -2.48
CA SER A 302 -21.60 10.43 -1.81
C SER A 302 -21.35 9.26 -0.86
N TYR A 303 -20.25 8.53 -1.07
CA TYR A 303 -19.85 7.39 -0.23
C TYR A 303 -18.93 7.81 0.92
N THR A 304 -18.48 9.07 0.95
CA THR A 304 -17.69 9.58 2.07
C THR A 304 -18.64 10.11 3.13
N SER A 305 -18.41 9.73 4.38
CA SER A 305 -19.15 10.31 5.50
C SER A 305 -18.36 11.50 6.03
N GLU A 306 -19.00 12.67 6.11
CA GLU A 306 -18.40 13.79 6.81
C GLU A 306 -18.05 13.36 8.23
N PRO A 307 -16.83 13.65 8.72
CA PRO A 307 -16.50 13.43 10.12
C PRO A 307 -17.41 14.33 10.97
N GLN A 308 -18.53 13.80 11.47
CA GLN A 308 -19.32 14.46 12.49
C GLN A 308 -18.51 14.42 13.79
N ARG A 309 -18.11 15.58 14.33
CA ARG A 309 -17.38 15.67 15.60
C ARG A 309 -18.34 16.15 16.71
N PRO A 310 -18.49 15.42 17.84
CA PRO A 310 -17.85 14.15 18.19
C PRO A 310 -18.39 12.96 17.36
N LEU A 311 -17.53 11.99 17.03
CA LEU A 311 -17.89 10.81 16.24
C LEU A 311 -18.95 10.01 17.02
N GLN A 312 -20.23 10.16 16.66
CA GLN A 312 -21.32 9.49 17.36
C GLN A 312 -21.33 7.99 17.04
N SER A 313 -21.60 7.19 18.08
CA SER A 313 -21.85 5.76 17.97
C SER A 313 -23.10 5.52 17.13
N VAL A 314 -23.04 4.60 16.17
CA VAL A 314 -24.21 4.25 15.33
C VAL A 314 -25.18 3.34 16.09
N PHE A 315 -24.71 2.71 17.17
CA PHE A 315 -25.53 1.97 18.11
C PHE A 315 -25.88 2.88 19.29
N GLY A 316 -27.18 3.01 19.57
CA GLY A 316 -27.71 3.90 20.61
C GLY A 316 -27.00 3.73 21.96
N THR A 317 -26.76 4.86 22.62
CA THR A 317 -26.29 4.93 23.99
C THR A 317 -27.36 4.37 24.93
N GLU A 318 -27.20 3.12 25.37
CA GLU A 318 -27.69 2.78 26.70
C GLU A 318 -26.81 3.50 27.71
N ALA A 319 -27.46 4.31 28.54
CA ALA A 319 -26.82 5.14 29.55
C ALA A 319 -25.89 4.29 30.42
N GLU A 320 -24.65 4.75 30.58
CA GLU A 320 -23.75 4.24 31.61
C GLU A 320 -24.36 4.57 32.97
N GLU A 321 -25.14 3.64 33.52
CA GLU A 321 -25.43 3.61 34.94
C GLU A 321 -24.12 3.36 35.70
N GLU A 322 -23.87 4.30 36.59
CA GLU A 322 -22.85 4.38 37.61
C GLU A 322 -22.71 3.04 38.39
N TRP A 323 -21.76 2.18 38.00
CA TRP A 323 -21.47 0.96 38.75
C TRP A 323 -20.42 1.25 39.84
N GLY A 324 -20.93 1.42 41.07
CA GLY A 324 -20.16 1.39 42.31
C GLY A 324 -19.50 0.02 42.57
N GLY A 325 -18.22 0.04 42.94
CA GLY A 325 -17.35 -1.13 42.90
C GLY A 325 -17.75 -2.34 43.74
N THR A 326 -17.26 -3.51 43.31
CA THR A 326 -16.85 -4.62 44.19
C THR A 326 -15.82 -5.48 43.48
N ASN A 327 -14.78 -5.86 44.23
CA ASN A 327 -13.71 -6.77 43.87
C ASN A 327 -14.18 -8.09 43.24
N SER A 328 -13.48 -8.55 42.20
CA SER A 328 -13.19 -9.98 42.00
C SER A 328 -11.97 -10.18 41.10
N ALA A 329 -11.14 -11.13 41.54
CA ALA A 329 -9.76 -11.35 41.14
C ALA A 329 -9.58 -11.97 39.75
N VAL A 330 -8.49 -11.59 39.08
CA VAL A 330 -7.94 -12.27 37.89
C VAL A 330 -6.62 -12.97 38.30
N PRO A 331 -6.37 -14.24 37.94
CA PRO A 331 -5.19 -14.99 38.40
C PRO A 331 -3.88 -14.56 37.70
N ASN A 332 -2.81 -14.51 38.48
CA ASN A 332 -1.43 -14.19 38.08
C ASN A 332 -0.56 -15.46 38.03
N PRO A 333 0.09 -15.76 36.90
CA PRO A 333 1.32 -16.57 36.84
C PRO A 333 2.46 -15.67 36.35
N GLY A 334 3.48 -15.32 37.13
CA GLY A 334 4.40 -16.22 37.80
C GLY A 334 5.83 -16.02 37.23
N ARG A 335 6.51 -15.00 37.78
CA ARG A 335 7.96 -14.79 37.97
C ARG A 335 8.87 -16.03 37.80
N PHE A 336 9.98 -15.86 37.06
CA PHE A 336 11.18 -16.71 37.20
C PHE A 336 12.44 -15.85 37.34
N GLU A 337 13.17 -16.13 38.42
CA GLU A 337 14.51 -15.65 38.76
C GLU A 337 15.60 -16.55 38.15
N ASP A 338 16.76 -15.92 38.01
CA ASP A 338 18.07 -16.37 37.52
C ASP A 338 18.56 -17.74 38.00
N LEU A 339 19.41 -18.38 37.19
CA LEU A 339 20.65 -19.04 37.63
C LEU A 339 21.68 -19.08 36.48
N GLU A 340 22.87 -18.56 36.75
CA GLU A 340 24.11 -18.67 35.96
C GLU A 340 24.90 -19.98 36.26
N ASP A 341 25.69 -20.37 35.25
CA ASP A 341 27.06 -20.92 35.24
C ASP A 341 27.50 -22.06 36.20
N ASP A 342 28.05 -23.11 35.60
CA ASP A 342 29.38 -23.61 35.99
C ASP A 342 29.96 -24.51 34.89
N GLY A 343 31.13 -24.12 34.36
CA GLY A 343 31.87 -24.83 33.34
C GLY A 343 32.62 -26.06 33.83
N LEU A 344 33.28 -26.78 32.91
CA LEU A 344 34.55 -27.48 33.15
C LEU A 344 35.21 -27.88 31.82
N THR A 345 36.53 -27.77 31.81
CA THR A 345 37.45 -27.77 30.66
C THR A 345 38.07 -29.12 30.31
N ALA A 346 38.56 -29.21 29.07
CA ALA A 346 39.86 -29.73 28.63
C ALA A 346 40.06 -31.22 28.22
N SER A 347 40.52 -31.31 26.96
CA SER A 347 41.67 -32.09 26.46
C SER A 347 41.54 -33.58 26.12
N GLY A 348 41.85 -33.89 24.85
CA GLY A 348 42.22 -35.20 24.35
C GLY A 348 42.77 -35.11 22.92
N VAL A 349 44.07 -35.39 22.75
CA VAL A 349 44.90 -35.19 21.56
C VAL A 349 45.10 -36.49 20.76
N SER A 350 45.04 -36.37 19.42
CA SER A 350 45.77 -37.05 18.31
C SER A 350 46.04 -38.58 18.25
N SER A 351 45.84 -39.16 17.04
CA SER A 351 46.82 -39.96 16.27
C SER A 351 46.26 -40.24 14.85
N GLY A 352 46.90 -39.82 13.75
CA GLY A 352 47.84 -40.61 12.90
C GLY A 352 47.18 -40.86 11.51
N ALA A 353 47.81 -40.84 10.34
CA ALA A 353 49.21 -40.86 9.91
C ALA A 353 49.36 -40.37 8.44
N ALA A 354 50.57 -39.89 8.11
CA ALA A 354 51.38 -39.90 6.85
C ALA A 354 50.70 -40.06 5.47
N THR A 355 51.07 -39.36 4.38
CA THR A 355 52.39 -39.20 3.76
C THR A 355 52.43 -38.04 2.71
N THR A 356 53.57 -37.34 2.61
CA THR A 356 54.06 -36.43 1.54
C THR A 356 54.43 -37.21 0.23
N PRO A 357 54.93 -36.63 -0.91
CA PRO A 357 55.46 -35.27 -1.16
C PRO A 357 55.10 -34.56 -2.50
N GLU A 358 55.21 -33.23 -2.44
CA GLU A 358 55.93 -32.30 -3.35
C GLU A 358 56.02 -32.57 -4.88
N SER A 359 55.50 -31.62 -5.66
CA SER A 359 56.19 -31.15 -6.87
C SER A 359 55.84 -29.69 -7.16
N ALA A 360 56.87 -28.86 -7.25
CA ALA A 360 56.80 -27.46 -7.65
C ALA A 360 57.07 -27.35 -9.16
N GLN A 361 56.20 -26.69 -9.94
CA GLN A 361 56.66 -26.08 -11.19
C GLN A 361 55.81 -24.88 -11.66
N ARG A 362 56.54 -23.76 -11.80
CA ARG A 362 56.36 -22.50 -12.55
C ARG A 362 55.23 -22.39 -13.59
N ARG A 363 54.51 -21.26 -13.43
CA ARG A 363 54.09 -20.23 -14.42
C ARG A 363 53.77 -20.67 -15.87
N THR A 364 52.52 -20.43 -16.27
CA THR A 364 52.17 -19.89 -17.60
C THR A 364 51.04 -18.87 -17.47
N VAL A 365 51.37 -17.60 -17.77
CA VAL A 365 50.40 -16.56 -18.14
C VAL A 365 50.09 -16.80 -19.61
N ALA A 366 48.84 -17.17 -19.91
CA ALA A 366 48.11 -17.04 -21.19
C ALA A 366 47.13 -18.21 -21.36
N ASP A 367 45.92 -18.09 -20.79
CA ASP A 367 44.66 -18.61 -21.39
C ASP A 367 43.38 -18.28 -20.58
N ASP A 368 43.45 -17.48 -19.50
CA ASP A 368 42.28 -17.18 -18.66
C ASP A 368 41.22 -16.29 -19.33
N GLY A 369 41.57 -15.60 -20.41
CA GLY A 369 40.66 -14.69 -21.12
C GLY A 369 39.48 -15.42 -21.76
N VAL A 370 39.74 -16.51 -22.49
CA VAL A 370 38.72 -17.27 -23.21
C VAL A 370 37.84 -18.06 -22.24
N ARG A 371 38.43 -18.65 -21.20
CA ARG A 371 37.68 -19.35 -20.14
C ARG A 371 36.76 -18.41 -19.38
N ASN A 372 37.24 -17.23 -18.97
CA ASN A 372 36.40 -16.24 -18.30
C ASN A 372 35.31 -15.68 -19.22
N TRP A 373 35.60 -15.49 -20.52
CA TRP A 373 34.59 -15.11 -21.50
C TRP A 373 33.49 -16.17 -21.68
N LEU A 374 33.87 -17.45 -21.77
CA LEU A 374 32.93 -18.56 -21.85
C LEU A 374 32.09 -18.71 -20.57
N LEU A 375 32.70 -18.53 -19.39
CA LEU A 375 31.97 -18.53 -18.11
C LEU A 375 31.01 -17.34 -18.00
N MET A 376 31.35 -16.16 -18.52
CA MET A 376 30.43 -15.02 -18.57
C MET A 376 29.27 -15.25 -19.53
N ILE A 377 29.50 -15.87 -20.70
CA ILE A 377 28.42 -16.23 -21.62
C ILE A 377 27.48 -17.26 -20.97
N LEU A 378 28.04 -18.29 -20.34
CA LEU A 378 27.24 -19.31 -19.64
C LEU A 378 26.45 -18.71 -18.47
N GLY A 379 27.07 -17.82 -17.71
CA GLY A 379 26.42 -17.09 -16.62
C GLY A 379 25.30 -16.17 -17.11
N THR A 380 25.50 -15.50 -18.25
CA THR A 380 24.47 -14.65 -18.86
C THR A 380 23.31 -15.47 -19.39
N LEU A 381 23.57 -16.61 -20.04
CA LEU A 381 22.53 -17.54 -20.48
C LEU A 381 21.75 -18.16 -19.31
N ALA A 382 22.44 -18.50 -18.21
CA ALA A 382 21.81 -18.97 -16.99
C ALA A 382 20.98 -17.88 -16.29
N LEU A 383 21.44 -16.63 -16.30
CA LEU A 383 20.69 -15.48 -15.79
C LEU A 383 19.44 -15.20 -16.63
N VAL A 384 19.56 -15.20 -17.96
CA VAL A 384 18.42 -15.04 -18.85
C VAL A 384 17.43 -16.20 -18.68
N GLY A 385 17.92 -17.45 -18.59
CA GLY A 385 17.09 -18.62 -18.35
C GLY A 385 16.36 -18.57 -17.00
N SER A 386 17.04 -18.16 -15.93
CA SER A 386 16.44 -18.02 -14.58
C SER A 386 15.46 -16.85 -14.52
N LEU A 387 15.74 -15.73 -15.17
CA LEU A 387 14.78 -14.63 -15.33
C LEU A 387 13.57 -15.08 -16.14
N MET A 388 13.73 -15.85 -17.22
CA MET A 388 12.62 -16.39 -17.99
C MET A 388 11.78 -17.38 -17.18
N ILE A 389 12.40 -18.25 -16.37
CA ILE A 389 11.69 -19.22 -15.52
C ILE A 389 10.97 -18.51 -14.37
N GLY A 390 11.64 -17.58 -13.69
CA GLY A 390 11.05 -16.75 -12.64
C GLY A 390 9.90 -15.90 -13.17
N PHE A 391 10.06 -15.36 -14.36
CA PHE A 391 9.02 -14.65 -15.09
C PHE A 391 7.83 -15.56 -15.43
N ARG A 392 8.08 -16.78 -15.93
CA ARG A 392 7.03 -17.77 -16.20
C ARG A 392 6.29 -18.20 -14.93
N TRP A 393 7.00 -18.29 -13.81
CA TRP A 393 6.42 -18.60 -12.50
C TRP A 393 5.60 -17.43 -11.95
N TRP A 394 6.09 -16.20 -12.10
CA TRP A 394 5.35 -14.97 -11.78
C TRP A 394 4.07 -14.84 -12.61
N LEU A 395 4.14 -15.07 -13.92
CA LEU A 395 2.97 -15.05 -14.80
C LEU A 395 1.98 -16.18 -14.44
N ALA A 396 2.48 -17.37 -14.15
CA ALA A 396 1.65 -18.48 -13.66
C ALA A 396 1.04 -18.21 -12.28
N ARG A 397 1.62 -17.30 -11.48
CA ARG A 397 1.06 -16.84 -10.20
C ARG A 397 0.02 -15.74 -10.40
N GLU A 398 0.27 -14.78 -11.28
CA GLU A 398 -0.65 -13.67 -11.59
C GLU A 398 -1.93 -14.15 -12.29
N VAL A 399 -1.82 -15.23 -13.08
CA VAL A 399 -2.97 -15.83 -13.79
C VAL A 399 -3.70 -16.88 -12.93
N ARG A 400 -3.17 -17.27 -11.76
CA ARG A 400 -3.87 -18.15 -10.81
C ARG A 400 -5.02 -17.40 -10.16
N GLY A 401 -6.25 -17.79 -10.50
CA GLY A 401 -7.48 -17.18 -10.02
C GLY A 401 -8.38 -16.66 -11.15
N LEU A 402 -7.80 -16.45 -12.34
CA LEU A 402 -8.59 -16.15 -13.54
C LEU A 402 -9.27 -17.42 -14.07
N ARG A 403 -10.52 -17.28 -14.54
CA ARG A 403 -11.20 -18.32 -15.30
C ARG A 403 -10.46 -18.58 -16.62
N LEU A 404 -10.63 -19.79 -17.17
CA LEU A 404 -9.81 -20.33 -18.27
C LEU A 404 -9.70 -19.41 -19.50
N ALA A 405 -10.75 -18.66 -19.86
CA ALA A 405 -10.70 -17.78 -21.03
C ALA A 405 -10.00 -16.45 -20.73
N ALA A 406 -10.21 -15.87 -19.55
CA ALA A 406 -9.46 -14.69 -19.11
C ALA A 406 -7.96 -14.96 -19.00
N ALA A 407 -7.57 -16.13 -18.48
CA ALA A 407 -6.18 -16.57 -18.45
C ALA A 407 -5.56 -16.63 -19.87
N ALA A 408 -6.25 -17.30 -20.81
CA ALA A 408 -5.77 -17.45 -22.18
C ALA A 408 -5.65 -16.10 -22.93
N TYR A 409 -6.56 -15.16 -22.67
CA TYR A 409 -6.53 -13.84 -23.29
C TYR A 409 -5.39 -12.98 -22.75
N THR A 410 -5.14 -13.02 -21.44
CA THR A 410 -4.03 -12.31 -20.81
C THR A 410 -2.69 -12.85 -21.29
N GLU A 411 -2.52 -14.17 -21.36
CA GLU A 411 -1.30 -14.80 -21.90
C GLU A 411 -1.02 -14.39 -23.35
N MET A 412 -2.04 -14.43 -24.22
CA MET A 412 -1.92 -14.02 -25.62
C MET A 412 -1.53 -12.54 -25.75
N SER A 413 -2.23 -11.65 -25.01
CA SER A 413 -2.02 -10.20 -25.08
C SER A 413 -0.64 -9.80 -24.57
N TRP A 414 -0.17 -10.48 -23.53
CA TRP A 414 1.15 -10.24 -22.94
C TRP A 414 2.27 -10.69 -23.89
N LEU A 415 2.19 -11.89 -24.47
CA LEU A 415 3.16 -12.36 -25.47
C LEU A 415 3.21 -11.47 -26.72
N ALA A 416 2.04 -10.98 -27.15
CA ALA A 416 1.95 -10.03 -28.24
C ALA A 416 2.53 -8.65 -27.87
N TYR A 417 2.45 -8.21 -26.60
CA TYR A 417 3.07 -6.96 -26.14
C TYR A 417 4.60 -6.95 -26.34
N PHE A 418 5.30 -8.03 -25.99
CA PHE A 418 6.76 -8.15 -26.22
C PHE A 418 7.15 -8.18 -27.70
N SER A 419 6.18 -8.55 -28.54
CA SER A 419 6.32 -8.55 -29.98
C SER A 419 6.07 -7.17 -30.62
N GLY A 420 5.78 -6.13 -29.81
CA GLY A 420 5.33 -4.83 -30.30
C GLY A 420 3.89 -4.83 -30.83
N LEU A 421 3.15 -5.91 -30.58
CA LEU A 421 1.76 -6.13 -30.99
C LEU A 421 0.81 -6.03 -29.80
N GLY A 422 1.18 -5.29 -28.76
CA GLY A 422 0.33 -5.06 -27.60
C GLY A 422 -1.00 -4.39 -27.97
N GLN A 423 -2.05 -4.68 -27.21
CA GLN A 423 -3.35 -4.04 -27.38
C GLN A 423 -3.24 -2.54 -27.10
N GLN A 424 -3.79 -1.72 -27.99
CA GLN A 424 -3.84 -0.28 -27.79
C GLN A 424 -5.03 0.09 -26.90
N SER A 425 -4.95 1.21 -26.18
CA SER A 425 -5.96 1.60 -25.18
C SER A 425 -7.36 1.88 -25.77
N TRP A 426 -7.46 2.07 -27.09
CA TRP A 426 -8.71 2.31 -27.81
C TRP A 426 -9.26 1.06 -28.52
N GLU A 427 -8.56 -0.09 -28.48
CA GLU A 427 -9.02 -1.31 -29.15
C GLU A 427 -9.87 -2.15 -28.21
N THR A 428 -11.07 -2.51 -28.63
CA THR A 428 -11.86 -3.56 -27.99
C THR A 428 -11.16 -4.93 -28.15
N PRO A 429 -11.47 -5.93 -27.29
CA PRO A 429 -10.89 -7.27 -27.43
C PRO A 429 -11.08 -7.90 -28.81
N SER A 430 -12.21 -7.61 -29.46
CA SER A 430 -12.53 -8.08 -30.81
C SER A 430 -11.70 -7.36 -31.88
N GLU A 431 -11.53 -6.04 -31.78
CA GLU A 431 -10.70 -5.26 -32.70
C GLU A 431 -9.23 -5.62 -32.56
N TYR A 432 -8.76 -5.84 -31.33
CA TYR A 432 -7.43 -6.32 -31.04
C TYR A 432 -7.16 -7.69 -31.67
N ALA A 433 -8.09 -8.63 -31.47
CA ALA A 433 -8.02 -9.95 -32.08
C ALA A 433 -7.99 -9.87 -33.62
N GLN A 434 -8.78 -8.97 -34.21
CA GLN A 434 -8.80 -8.76 -35.67
C GLN A 434 -7.46 -8.19 -36.18
N ARG A 435 -6.83 -7.27 -35.45
CA ARG A 435 -5.50 -6.78 -35.80
C ARG A 435 -4.45 -7.88 -35.68
N LEU A 436 -4.47 -8.64 -34.58
CA LEU A 436 -3.50 -9.72 -34.36
C LEU A 436 -3.65 -10.86 -35.38
N ALA A 437 -4.88 -11.22 -35.74
CA ALA A 437 -5.18 -12.23 -36.75
C ALA A 437 -4.76 -11.83 -38.17
N ARG A 438 -4.72 -10.52 -38.50
CA ARG A 438 -4.15 -10.04 -39.77
C ARG A 438 -2.64 -10.24 -39.86
N ILE A 439 -1.95 -10.21 -38.72
CA ILE A 439 -0.49 -10.36 -38.64
C ILE A 439 -0.10 -11.84 -38.58
N LEU A 440 -0.93 -12.66 -37.93
CA LEU A 440 -0.75 -14.11 -37.78
C LEU A 440 -1.95 -14.87 -38.39
N PRO A 441 -2.11 -14.87 -39.73
CA PRO A 441 -3.28 -15.45 -40.39
C PRO A 441 -3.44 -16.96 -40.13
N GLU A 442 -2.34 -17.68 -39.97
CA GLU A 442 -2.33 -19.12 -39.66
C GLU A 442 -2.94 -19.46 -38.29
N HIS A 443 -3.02 -18.48 -37.38
CA HIS A 443 -3.59 -18.63 -36.04
C HIS A 443 -4.89 -17.82 -35.83
N ALA A 444 -5.47 -17.28 -36.90
CA ALA A 444 -6.65 -16.42 -36.82
C ALA A 444 -7.82 -17.07 -36.06
N SER A 445 -8.09 -18.36 -36.30
CA SER A 445 -9.15 -19.12 -35.62
C SER A 445 -8.92 -19.21 -34.11
N THR A 446 -7.68 -19.46 -33.67
CA THR A 446 -7.31 -19.50 -32.25
C THR A 446 -7.44 -18.12 -31.61
N ILE A 447 -6.97 -17.08 -32.28
CA ILE A 447 -6.99 -15.70 -31.78
C ILE A 447 -8.43 -15.22 -31.57
N TYR A 448 -9.30 -15.43 -32.57
CA TYR A 448 -10.72 -15.11 -32.44
C TYR A 448 -11.41 -15.95 -31.37
N GLY A 449 -11.08 -17.24 -31.26
CA GLY A 449 -11.64 -18.13 -30.25
C GLY A 449 -11.30 -17.69 -28.81
N ILE A 450 -10.05 -17.26 -28.56
CA ILE A 450 -9.64 -16.74 -27.25
C ILE A 450 -10.39 -15.43 -26.92
N ALA A 451 -10.45 -14.49 -27.87
CA ALA A 451 -11.14 -13.22 -27.65
C ALA A 451 -12.65 -13.38 -27.46
N ALA A 452 -13.30 -14.25 -28.24
CA ALA A 452 -14.72 -14.55 -28.10
C ALA A 452 -15.03 -15.23 -26.76
N ALA A 453 -14.17 -16.16 -26.31
CA ALA A 453 -14.31 -16.80 -25.02
C ALA A 453 -14.16 -15.79 -23.87
N TYR A 454 -13.18 -14.88 -23.97
CA TYR A 454 -12.98 -13.80 -22.99
C TYR A 454 -14.17 -12.84 -22.89
N VAL A 455 -14.69 -12.37 -24.03
CA VAL A 455 -15.86 -11.48 -24.07
C VAL A 455 -17.10 -12.19 -23.51
N THR A 456 -17.30 -13.47 -23.87
CA THR A 456 -18.43 -14.25 -23.37
C THR A 456 -18.35 -14.44 -21.85
N GLU A 457 -17.18 -14.79 -21.33
CA GLU A 457 -16.96 -15.01 -19.90
C GLU A 457 -17.13 -13.73 -19.07
N ARG A 458 -16.75 -12.57 -19.62
CA ARG A 458 -16.83 -11.27 -18.95
C ARG A 458 -18.23 -10.64 -19.00
N TYR A 459 -18.96 -10.81 -20.09
CA TYR A 459 -20.24 -10.11 -20.32
C TYR A 459 -21.47 -11.03 -20.30
N ARG A 460 -21.32 -12.35 -20.25
CA ARG A 460 -22.45 -13.31 -20.24
C ARG A 460 -22.35 -14.26 -19.05
N ARG A 461 -23.18 -14.04 -18.01
CA ARG A 461 -23.26 -14.94 -16.84
C ARG A 461 -23.81 -16.31 -17.25
N GLY A 462 -23.09 -17.38 -16.89
CA GLY A 462 -23.57 -18.77 -16.94
C GLY A 462 -23.45 -19.51 -18.29
N ALA A 463 -22.85 -18.92 -19.32
CA ALA A 463 -22.63 -19.61 -20.60
C ALA A 463 -21.24 -20.29 -20.62
N GLY A 464 -21.19 -21.57 -21.00
CA GLY A 464 -19.92 -22.25 -21.30
C GLY A 464 -19.27 -21.62 -22.53
N SER A 465 -18.07 -21.06 -22.39
CA SER A 465 -17.29 -20.52 -23.50
C SER A 465 -16.43 -21.62 -24.13
N TYR A 466 -16.57 -21.87 -25.43
CA TYR A 466 -15.66 -22.75 -26.16
C TYR A 466 -14.29 -22.08 -26.27
N LEU A 467 -13.32 -22.58 -25.49
CA LEU A 467 -11.93 -22.16 -25.59
C LEU A 467 -11.21 -23.05 -26.62
N PRO A 468 -10.36 -22.50 -27.50
CA PRO A 468 -9.56 -23.30 -28.42
C PRO A 468 -8.70 -24.34 -27.70
N PRO A 469 -8.44 -25.51 -28.31
CA PRO A 469 -7.63 -26.58 -27.72
C PRO A 469 -6.25 -26.09 -27.29
N GLU A 470 -5.72 -26.67 -26.21
CA GLU A 470 -4.40 -26.34 -25.67
C GLU A 470 -3.29 -26.41 -26.73
N THR A 471 -3.34 -27.41 -27.62
CA THR A 471 -2.38 -27.57 -28.72
C THR A 471 -2.38 -26.39 -29.70
N ALA A 472 -3.55 -25.79 -29.94
CA ALA A 472 -3.70 -24.61 -30.79
C ALA A 472 -3.24 -23.32 -30.09
N ARG A 473 -3.40 -23.24 -28.77
CA ARG A 473 -2.87 -22.12 -27.96
C ARG A 473 -1.34 -22.17 -27.86
N GLN A 474 -0.77 -23.36 -27.66
CA GLN A 474 0.68 -23.56 -27.65
C GLN A 474 1.34 -23.30 -29.01
N SER A 475 0.66 -23.58 -30.12
CA SER A 475 1.17 -23.21 -31.45
C SER A 475 1.18 -21.68 -31.64
N LEU A 476 0.11 -20.99 -31.24
CA LEU A 476 0.05 -19.52 -31.24
C LEU A 476 1.14 -18.91 -30.35
N HIS A 477 1.38 -19.45 -29.15
CA HIS A 477 2.46 -18.97 -28.27
C HIS A 477 3.83 -19.08 -28.94
N ARG A 478 4.12 -20.22 -29.59
CA ARG A 478 5.37 -20.40 -30.33
C ARG A 478 5.50 -19.41 -31.48
N ALA A 479 4.42 -19.13 -32.20
CA ALA A 479 4.43 -18.17 -33.30
C ALA A 479 4.67 -16.72 -32.82
N LEU A 480 4.04 -16.31 -31.72
CA LEU A 480 4.28 -15.00 -31.10
C LEU A 480 5.73 -14.86 -30.64
N TRP A 481 6.29 -15.91 -30.02
CA TRP A 481 7.71 -15.93 -29.63
C TRP A 481 8.66 -15.86 -30.83
N GLN A 482 8.40 -16.63 -31.89
CA GLN A 482 9.21 -16.58 -33.11
C GLN A 482 9.12 -15.21 -33.79
N TYR A 483 7.95 -14.58 -33.78
CA TYR A 483 7.76 -13.23 -34.28
C TYR A 483 8.55 -12.21 -33.44
N ALA A 484 8.50 -12.31 -32.11
CA ALA A 484 9.28 -11.46 -31.19
C ALA A 484 10.79 -11.59 -31.44
N LEU A 485 11.30 -12.82 -31.57
CA LEU A 485 12.71 -13.08 -31.85
C LEU A 485 13.14 -12.52 -33.21
N ARG A 486 12.30 -12.65 -34.24
CA ARG A 486 12.57 -12.07 -35.57
C ARG A 486 12.61 -10.54 -35.51
N GLN A 487 11.67 -9.90 -34.81
CA GLN A 487 11.64 -8.43 -34.66
C GLN A 487 12.80 -7.90 -33.81
N ALA A 488 13.16 -8.59 -32.73
CA ALA A 488 14.31 -8.25 -31.90
C ALA A 488 15.62 -8.35 -32.71
N PHE A 489 15.77 -9.39 -33.54
CA PHE A 489 16.91 -9.55 -34.43
C PHE A 489 16.99 -8.43 -35.48
N VAL A 490 15.86 -8.06 -36.09
CA VAL A 490 15.79 -6.94 -37.06
C VAL A 490 16.15 -5.60 -36.41
N ARG A 491 15.72 -5.35 -35.16
CA ARG A 491 16.07 -4.13 -34.40
C ARG A 491 17.52 -4.07 -33.95
N LEU A 492 18.15 -5.21 -33.68
CA LEU A 492 19.56 -5.27 -33.29
C LEU A 492 20.52 -5.09 -34.48
N TRP A 493 20.06 -5.39 -35.70
CA TRP A 493 20.86 -5.38 -36.94
C TRP A 493 20.48 -4.27 -37.94
N SER A 494 19.57 -3.37 -37.58
CA SER A 494 19.30 -2.17 -38.37
C SER A 494 20.30 -1.07 -37.96
N PRO A 495 21.23 -0.64 -38.84
CA PRO A 495 22.12 0.47 -38.52
C PRO A 495 21.28 1.74 -38.33
N VAL A 496 21.54 2.46 -37.24
CA VAL A 496 20.99 3.79 -36.99
C VAL A 496 21.39 4.68 -38.18
N GLY A 497 20.43 4.97 -39.06
CA GLY A 497 20.62 5.73 -40.27
C GLY A 497 19.33 6.40 -40.71
N SER A 498 19.27 7.72 -40.47
CA SER A 498 18.29 8.69 -40.96
C SER A 498 16.82 8.52 -40.54
N ARG A 499 16.41 9.26 -39.50
CA ARG A 499 15.60 10.47 -39.63
C ARG A 499 15.56 11.24 -38.31
#